data_AF-A0A143Q7R9-F1
#
_entry.id   AF-A0A143Q7R9-F1
#
_cell.length_a   1.000
_cell.length_b   1.000
_cell.length_c   1.000
_cell.angle_alpha   90.00
_cell.angle_beta   90.00
_cell.angle_gamma   90.00
#
_symmetry.space_group_name_H-M   'P 1'
#
loop_
_entity.id
_entity.type
_entity.pdbx_description
1 polymer ?
#
loop_
_entity_poly.entity_id
_entity_poly.type
_entity_poly.pdbx_seq_one_letter_code
_entity_poly.pdbx_strand_id
1 'polypeptide(L)'
;MSTSARRSLAVAVLLFALGAAALWASSRATWVRVVSSDGLGEPRVDSLLGATWAAATTPLALVLIAAIAATFAVRGRWTLVVAAVVVLVAVAAAVPAVTLLVTTVDLGRAAALAELPDRAEVLSADASRWPAALAALGSVLALVGAVTIARAAGSTRGLSSRYDAPAVRRERAGNATAAGERSGSPGDTGDVSERALWDALDAGRDPTAPDATGPDHT
;
A
#
# COMPACT_ATOMS: atom_id res chain seq x y z
N MET A 1 -8.27 -0.29 -17.27
CA MET A 1 -8.50 -0.39 -15.81
C MET A 1 -9.97 -0.13 -15.53
N SER A 2 -10.65 -1.02 -14.82
CA SER A 2 -12.01 -0.75 -14.32
C SER A 2 -12.00 0.45 -13.37
N THR A 3 -13.12 1.17 -13.25
CA THR A 3 -13.23 2.37 -12.39
C THR A 3 -12.82 2.08 -10.93
N SER A 4 -13.10 0.87 -10.45
CA SER A 4 -12.67 0.39 -9.12
C SER A 4 -11.14 0.29 -8.97
N ALA A 5 -10.43 -0.22 -9.98
CA ALA A 5 -8.96 -0.32 -9.95
C ALA A 5 -8.30 1.07 -9.90
N ARG A 6 -8.80 2.04 -10.67
CA ARG A 6 -8.30 3.43 -10.63
C ARG A 6 -8.53 4.07 -9.25
N ARG A 7 -9.70 3.85 -8.65
CA ARG A 7 -10.01 4.36 -7.31
C ARG A 7 -9.07 3.76 -6.26
N SER A 8 -8.78 2.46 -6.31
CA SER A 8 -7.88 1.81 -5.37
C SER A 8 -6.45 2.37 -5.43
N LEU A 9 -5.94 2.64 -6.64
CA LEU A 9 -4.63 3.24 -6.84
C LEU A 9 -4.59 4.68 -6.31
N ALA A 10 -5.61 5.49 -6.61
CA ALA A 10 -5.69 6.86 -6.10
C ALA A 10 -5.70 6.92 -4.56
N VAL A 11 -6.46 6.02 -3.92
CA VAL A 11 -6.48 5.90 -2.45
C VAL A 11 -5.10 5.52 -1.91
N ALA A 12 -4.41 4.57 -2.54
CA ALA A 12 -3.09 4.16 -2.08
C ALA A 12 -2.03 5.26 -2.22
N VAL A 13 -2.03 5.98 -3.35
CA VAL A 13 -1.15 7.14 -3.57
C VAL A 13 -1.41 8.22 -2.52
N LEU A 14 -2.68 8.52 -2.23
CA LEU A 14 -3.04 9.48 -1.19
C LEU A 14 -2.53 9.03 0.19
N LEU A 15 -2.70 7.75 0.54
CA LEU A 15 -2.21 7.19 1.80
C LEU A 15 -0.68 7.26 1.91
N PHE A 16 0.05 6.99 0.82
CA PHE A 16 1.51 7.12 0.80
C PHE A 16 1.97 8.57 0.93
N ALA A 17 1.29 9.50 0.26
CA ALA A 17 1.59 10.93 0.36
C ALA A 17 1.37 11.44 1.79
N LEU A 18 0.24 11.08 2.41
CA LEU A 18 -0.05 11.43 3.80
C LEU A 18 0.93 10.77 4.78
N GLY A 19 1.28 9.51 4.55
CA GLY A 19 2.27 8.80 5.35
C GLY A 19 3.66 9.45 5.27
N ALA A 20 4.10 9.82 4.07
CA ALA A 20 5.36 10.52 3.85
C ALA A 20 5.37 11.90 4.52
N ALA A 21 4.29 12.67 4.40
CA ALA A 21 4.14 13.97 5.05
C ALA A 21 4.18 13.85 6.58
N ALA A 22 3.52 12.84 7.15
CA ALA A 22 3.53 12.58 8.59
C ALA A 22 4.94 12.21 9.10
N LEU A 23 5.66 11.33 8.39
CA LEU A 23 7.04 10.97 8.74
C LEU A 23 7.99 12.17 8.62
N TRP A 24 7.82 12.98 7.58
CA TRP A 24 8.63 14.19 7.40
C TRP A 24 8.37 15.23 8.51
N ALA A 25 7.10 15.47 8.85
CA ALA A 25 6.74 16.36 9.95
C ALA A 25 7.28 15.84 11.29
N SER A 26 7.15 14.53 11.55
CA SER A 26 7.71 13.90 12.75
C SER A 26 9.23 14.03 12.82
N SER A 27 9.93 13.92 11.69
CA SER A 27 11.38 14.11 11.59
C SER A 27 11.85 15.52 11.97
N ARG A 28 10.99 16.54 11.78
CA ARG A 28 11.29 17.94 12.10
C ARG A 28 10.87 18.34 13.51
N ALA A 29 10.05 17.52 14.18
CA ALA A 29 9.58 17.81 15.52
C ALA A 29 10.64 17.44 16.58
N THR A 30 10.57 18.07 17.74
CA THR A 30 11.47 17.82 18.87
C THR A 30 10.99 16.61 19.65
N TRP A 31 11.73 15.51 19.62
CA TRP A 31 11.34 14.25 20.26
C TRP A 31 11.73 14.21 21.72
N VAL A 32 12.94 14.66 22.05
CA VAL A 32 13.47 14.64 23.42
C VAL A 32 14.07 16.00 23.75
N ARG A 33 13.75 16.53 24.93
CA ARG A 33 14.43 17.68 25.52
C ARG A 33 15.32 17.16 26.63
N VAL A 34 16.62 17.43 26.54
CA VAL A 34 17.62 17.01 27.53
C VAL A 34 18.06 18.23 28.32
N VAL A 35 18.00 18.13 29.64
CA VAL A 35 18.59 19.11 30.55
C VAL A 35 19.85 18.50 31.13
N SER A 36 20.99 19.14 30.87
CA SER A 36 22.30 18.69 31.37
C SER A 36 22.97 19.78 32.21
N SER A 37 23.78 19.36 33.17
CA SER A 37 24.64 20.26 33.93
C SER A 37 26.05 19.66 33.99
N ASP A 38 27.05 20.52 33.78
CA ASP A 38 28.47 20.17 33.85
C ASP A 38 29.15 20.67 35.13
N GLY A 39 28.38 21.24 36.07
CA GLY A 39 28.87 21.79 37.33
C GLY A 39 29.74 23.05 37.20
N LEU A 40 29.90 23.60 36.00
CA LEU A 40 30.74 24.77 35.71
C LEU A 40 29.92 26.00 35.31
N GLY A 41 28.60 25.89 35.25
CA GLY A 41 27.67 26.98 34.93
C GLY A 41 26.19 26.59 35.07
N GLU A 42 25.31 27.44 34.55
CA GLU A 42 23.87 27.21 34.54
C GLU A 42 23.52 25.97 33.68
N PRO A 43 22.52 25.15 34.07
CA PRO A 43 22.08 23.99 33.29
C PRO A 43 21.76 24.35 31.83
N ARG A 44 22.23 23.52 30.90
CA ARG A 44 22.00 23.68 29.46
C ARG A 44 20.83 22.82 29.01
N VAL A 45 19.98 23.39 28.14
CA VAL A 45 18.83 22.68 27.56
C VAL A 45 19.10 22.44 26.08
N ASP A 46 19.31 21.18 25.71
CA ASP A 46 19.51 20.78 24.32
C ASP A 46 18.28 20.01 23.80
N SER A 47 17.90 20.27 22.54
CA SER A 47 16.70 19.74 21.90
C SER A 47 17.06 18.72 20.83
N LEU A 48 16.71 17.45 21.05
CA LEU A 48 16.94 16.38 20.09
C LEU A 48 15.75 16.30 19.12
N LEU A 49 16.03 16.59 17.85
CA LEU A 49 15.06 16.47 16.75
C LEU A 49 14.78 15.01 16.43
N GLY A 50 13.62 14.73 15.85
CA GLY A 50 13.29 13.40 15.32
C GLY A 50 14.33 12.89 14.32
N ALA A 51 14.96 13.79 13.55
CA ALA A 51 16.05 13.45 12.63
C ALA A 51 17.33 12.93 13.33
N THR A 52 17.57 13.27 14.60
CA THR A 52 18.73 12.74 15.35
C THR A 52 18.34 11.50 16.15
N TRP A 53 17.16 11.50 16.77
CA TRP A 53 16.67 10.37 17.57
C TRP A 53 16.18 9.18 16.72
N ALA A 54 15.54 9.47 15.60
CA ALA A 54 14.99 8.51 14.65
C ALA A 54 15.49 8.82 13.24
N ALA A 55 16.82 8.82 13.04
CA ALA A 55 17.47 9.20 11.78
C ALA A 55 16.94 8.50 10.51
N ALA A 56 16.26 7.36 10.66
CA ALA A 56 15.59 6.67 9.57
C ALA A 56 14.33 7.40 9.04
N THR A 57 13.69 8.33 9.75
CA THR A 57 12.42 8.94 9.31
C THR A 57 12.54 9.72 8.00
N THR A 58 13.66 10.40 7.76
CA THR A 58 13.90 11.13 6.50
C THR A 58 14.03 10.19 5.29
N PRO A 59 14.93 9.19 5.27
CA PRO A 59 15.03 8.28 4.14
C PRO A 59 13.76 7.45 3.94
N LEU A 60 13.06 7.05 5.01
CA LEU A 60 11.79 6.31 4.89
C LEU A 60 10.70 7.15 4.20
N ALA A 61 10.64 8.46 4.47
CA ALA A 61 9.73 9.37 3.76
C ALA A 61 10.05 9.44 2.26
N LEU A 62 11.33 9.47 1.88
CA LEU A 62 11.74 9.43 0.47
C LEU A 62 11.37 8.11 -0.20
N VAL A 63 11.48 6.98 0.51
CA VAL A 63 11.05 5.68 -0.02
C VAL A 63 9.54 5.66 -0.27
N LEU A 64 8.71 6.25 0.60
CA LEU A 64 7.26 6.36 0.35
C LEU A 64 6.95 7.21 -0.88
N ILE A 65 7.67 8.32 -1.07
CA ILE A 65 7.54 9.15 -2.29
C ILE A 65 7.96 8.35 -3.53
N ALA A 66 9.06 7.60 -3.46
CA ALA A 66 9.48 6.71 -4.53
C ALA A 66 8.47 5.59 -4.80
N ALA A 67 7.81 5.07 -3.76
CA ALA A 67 6.74 4.08 -3.90
C ALA A 67 5.57 4.65 -4.71
N ILE A 68 5.21 5.93 -4.52
CA ILE A 68 4.19 6.60 -5.35
C ILE A 68 4.57 6.50 -6.83
N ALA A 69 5.79 6.90 -7.20
CA ALA A 69 6.26 6.79 -8.59
C ALA A 69 6.26 5.32 -9.07
N ALA A 70 6.69 4.39 -8.22
CA ALA A 70 6.73 2.97 -8.55
C ALA A 70 5.33 2.40 -8.84
N THR A 71 4.27 2.86 -8.15
CA THR A 71 2.90 2.37 -8.42
C THR A 71 2.44 2.59 -9.86
N PHE A 72 2.97 3.60 -10.54
CA PHE A 72 2.70 3.86 -11.96
C PHE A 72 3.65 3.12 -12.90
N ALA A 73 4.86 2.80 -12.45
CA ALA A 73 5.89 2.14 -13.26
C ALA A 73 5.74 0.62 -13.34
N VAL A 74 5.36 -0.04 -12.23
CA VAL A 74 5.31 -1.51 -12.15
C VAL A 74 3.92 -2.09 -12.31
N ARG A 75 3.84 -3.27 -12.94
CA ARG A 75 2.60 -4.04 -13.14
C ARG A 75 2.79 -5.50 -12.70
N GLY A 76 1.71 -6.15 -12.26
CA GLY A 76 1.67 -7.58 -11.97
C GLY A 76 2.47 -7.97 -10.72
N ARG A 77 3.43 -8.90 -10.86
CA ARG A 77 4.21 -9.44 -9.73
C ARG A 77 5.06 -8.37 -9.04
N TRP A 78 5.60 -7.42 -9.79
CA TRP A 78 6.42 -6.33 -9.25
C TRP A 78 5.65 -5.39 -8.31
N THR A 79 4.33 -5.26 -8.51
CA THR A 79 3.47 -4.50 -7.60
C THR A 79 3.44 -5.09 -6.18
N LEU A 80 3.59 -6.42 -6.04
CA LEU A 80 3.74 -7.04 -4.72
C LEU A 80 5.08 -6.75 -4.07
N VAL A 81 6.15 -6.66 -4.86
CA VAL A 81 7.48 -6.30 -4.36
C VAL A 81 7.45 -4.88 -3.78
N VAL A 82 6.83 -3.93 -4.49
CA VAL A 82 6.63 -2.56 -3.97
C VAL A 82 5.82 -2.58 -2.67
N ALA A 83 4.71 -3.32 -2.62
CA ALA A 83 3.92 -3.44 -1.40
C ALA A 83 4.73 -4.02 -0.24
N ALA A 84 5.54 -5.06 -0.48
CA ALA A 84 6.42 -5.66 0.53
C ALA A 84 7.47 -4.67 1.04
N VAL A 85 8.11 -3.90 0.15
CA VAL A 85 9.05 -2.84 0.53
C VAL A 85 8.37 -1.78 1.40
N VAL A 86 7.16 -1.35 1.03
CA VAL A 86 6.41 -0.37 1.83
C VAL A 86 6.02 -0.93 3.21
N VAL A 87 5.70 -2.22 3.31
CA VAL A 87 5.47 -2.87 4.61
C VAL A 87 6.73 -2.81 5.48
N LEU A 88 7.91 -3.10 4.92
CA LEU A 88 9.18 -2.99 5.66
C LEU A 88 9.44 -1.56 6.12
N VAL A 89 9.15 -0.57 5.28
CA VAL A 89 9.24 0.87 5.62
C VAL A 89 8.30 1.22 6.76
N ALA A 90 7.06 0.74 6.73
CA ALA A 90 6.09 0.95 7.80
C ALA A 90 6.56 0.36 9.12
N VAL A 91 7.08 -0.87 9.11
CA VAL A 91 7.64 -1.52 10.30
C VAL A 91 8.83 -0.73 10.85
N ALA A 92 9.78 -0.34 9.99
CA ALA A 92 10.95 0.43 10.39
C ALA A 92 10.58 1.79 11.02
N ALA A 93 9.54 2.46 10.50
CA ALA A 93 9.03 3.71 11.06
C ALA A 93 8.29 3.50 12.40
N ALA A 94 7.62 2.37 12.58
CA ALA A 94 6.85 2.06 13.78
C ALA A 94 7.74 1.77 15.00
N VAL A 95 8.90 1.13 14.81
CA VAL A 95 9.80 0.75 15.91
C VAL A 95 10.14 1.93 16.84
N PRO A 96 10.76 3.04 16.39
CA PRO A 96 11.14 4.14 17.27
C PRO A 96 9.93 4.82 17.92
N ALA A 97 8.81 4.91 17.20
CA ALA A 97 7.57 5.49 17.68
C ALA A 97 6.98 4.68 18.84
N VAL A 98 6.84 3.36 18.66
CA VAL A 98 6.30 2.45 19.68
C VAL A 98 7.24 2.37 20.87
N THR A 99 8.56 2.31 20.66
CA THR A 99 9.51 2.29 21.78
C THR A 99 9.35 3.52 22.66
N LEU A 100 9.23 4.72 22.09
CA LEU A 100 9.07 5.94 22.90
C LEU A 100 7.72 6.04 23.60
N LEU A 101 6.68 5.38 23.06
CA LEU A 101 5.35 5.38 23.65
C LEU A 101 5.24 4.39 24.83
N VAL A 102 6.02 3.31 24.81
CA VAL A 102 5.91 2.21 25.78
C VAL A 102 7.05 2.21 26.80
N THR A 103 8.22 2.75 26.46
CA THR A 103 9.40 2.81 27.34
C THR A 103 9.68 4.23 27.82
N THR A 104 10.27 4.34 29.01
CA THR A 104 10.85 5.60 29.51
C THR A 104 12.15 5.91 28.77
N VAL A 105 12.46 7.21 28.58
CA VAL A 105 13.68 7.64 27.89
C VAL A 105 14.91 7.14 28.62
N ASP A 106 15.80 6.47 27.90
CA ASP A 106 17.11 6.07 28.41
C ASP A 106 18.03 7.30 28.43
N LEU A 107 18.43 7.70 29.64
CA LEU A 107 19.30 8.85 29.88
C LEU A 107 20.69 8.66 29.25
N GLY A 108 21.20 7.43 29.17
CA GLY A 108 22.50 7.14 28.55
C GLY A 108 22.46 7.32 27.03
N ARG A 109 21.36 6.90 26.40
CA ARG A 109 21.13 7.12 24.96
C ARG A 109 20.93 8.61 24.65
N ALA A 110 20.22 9.33 25.52
CA ALA A 110 20.03 10.77 25.37
C ALA A 110 21.34 11.54 25.51
N ALA A 111 22.21 11.17 26.46
CA ALA A 111 23.53 11.77 26.63
C ALA A 111 24.44 11.54 25.41
N ALA A 112 24.48 10.30 24.92
CA ALA A 112 25.29 9.94 23.75
C ALA A 112 24.85 10.66 22.48
N LEU A 113 23.54 10.81 22.26
CA LEU A 113 22.98 11.51 21.09
C LEU A 113 23.06 13.04 21.20
N ALA A 114 23.20 13.58 22.41
CA ALA A 114 23.43 15.01 22.65
C ALA A 114 24.93 15.39 22.60
N GLU A 115 25.82 14.43 22.29
CA GLU A 115 27.28 14.62 22.25
C GLU A 115 27.83 15.26 23.54
N LEU A 116 27.20 14.95 24.68
CA LEU A 116 27.62 15.50 25.98
C LEU A 116 28.98 14.91 26.38
N PRO A 117 29.93 15.73 26.86
CA PRO A 117 31.21 15.22 27.38
C PRO A 117 30.96 14.30 28.59
N ASP A 118 31.79 13.26 28.77
CA ASP A 118 31.63 12.21 29.82
C ASP A 118 31.44 12.72 31.26
N ARG A 119 31.78 13.99 31.52
CA ARG A 119 31.61 14.66 32.81
C ARG A 119 30.26 15.36 33.02
N ALA A 120 29.45 15.51 31.97
CA ALA A 120 28.16 16.19 32.04
C ALA A 120 27.09 15.21 32.51
N GLU A 121 26.38 15.56 33.58
CA GLU A 121 25.29 14.76 34.10
C GLU A 121 23.97 15.18 33.45
N VAL A 122 23.19 14.20 32.96
CA VAL A 122 21.83 14.43 32.46
C VAL A 122 20.88 14.46 33.66
N LEU A 123 20.35 15.64 33.96
CA LEU A 123 19.45 15.87 35.09
C LEU A 123 18.03 15.38 34.78
N SER A 124 17.57 15.57 33.54
CA SER A 124 16.27 15.07 33.09
C SER A 124 16.20 14.98 31.55
N ALA A 125 15.40 14.02 31.07
CA ALA A 125 15.08 13.88 29.66
C ALA A 125 13.56 13.74 29.48
N ASP A 126 12.93 14.75 28.89
CA ASP A 126 11.50 14.76 28.62
C ASP A 126 11.23 14.34 27.17
N ALA A 127 10.52 13.22 27.01
CA ALA A 127 10.03 12.76 25.71
C ALA A 127 8.67 13.36 25.37
N SER A 128 8.58 13.96 24.19
CA SER A 128 7.31 14.40 23.64
C SER A 128 6.63 13.23 22.92
N ARG A 129 5.36 12.98 23.25
CA ARG A 129 4.58 11.86 22.66
C ARG A 129 4.00 12.19 21.29
N TRP A 130 3.83 13.47 20.98
CA TRP A 130 3.21 13.93 19.72
C TRP A 130 4.00 13.53 18.46
N PRO A 131 5.34 13.69 18.41
CA PRO A 131 6.10 13.26 17.24
C PRO A 131 6.09 11.74 17.03
N ALA A 132 6.11 10.97 18.13
CA ALA A 132 5.97 9.52 18.08
C ALA A 132 4.58 9.12 17.55
N ALA A 133 3.51 9.79 17.98
CA ALA A 133 2.16 9.56 17.46
C ALA A 133 2.05 9.86 15.95
N LEU A 134 2.70 10.92 15.46
CA LEU A 134 2.78 11.23 14.02
C LEU A 134 3.52 10.15 13.22
N ALA A 135 4.64 9.65 13.74
CA ALA A 135 5.38 8.56 13.10
C ALA A 135 4.57 7.26 13.07
N ALA A 136 3.86 6.94 14.17
CA ALA A 136 2.95 5.81 14.23
C ALA A 136 1.81 5.95 13.21
N LEU A 137 1.18 7.13 13.12
CA LEU A 137 0.15 7.41 12.12
C LEU A 137 0.68 7.23 10.70
N GLY A 138 1.88 7.75 10.41
CA GLY A 138 2.54 7.56 9.12
C GLY A 138 2.76 6.10 8.76
N SER A 139 3.18 5.28 9.73
CA SER A 139 3.37 3.84 9.54
C SER A 139 2.06 3.11 9.23
N VAL A 140 0.97 3.46 9.93
CA VAL A 140 -0.37 2.87 9.70
C VAL A 140 -0.88 3.25 8.32
N LEU A 141 -0.75 4.51 7.91
CA LEU A 141 -1.15 4.95 6.57
C LEU A 141 -0.38 4.22 5.47
N ALA A 142 0.94 4.05 5.63
CA ALA A 142 1.77 3.28 4.71
C ALA A 142 1.33 1.81 4.63
N LEU A 143 1.03 1.18 5.77
CA LEU A 143 0.57 -0.20 5.82
C LEU A 143 -0.78 -0.38 5.11
N VAL A 144 -1.74 0.51 5.38
CA VAL A 144 -3.06 0.49 4.72
C VAL A 144 -2.88 0.69 3.20
N GLY A 145 -2.02 1.61 2.77
CA GLY A 145 -1.71 1.83 1.36
C GLY A 145 -1.06 0.63 0.68
N ALA A 146 -0.15 -0.07 1.37
CA ALA A 146 0.48 -1.29 0.84
C ALA A 146 -0.56 -2.41 0.67
N VAL A 147 -1.45 -2.58 1.64
CA VAL A 147 -2.51 -3.58 1.60
C VAL A 147 -3.55 -3.28 0.52
N THR A 148 -3.93 -2.02 0.30
CA THR A 148 -4.87 -1.65 -0.77
C THR A 148 -4.31 -1.97 -2.16
N ILE A 149 -3.04 -1.67 -2.41
CA ILE A 149 -2.35 -2.04 -3.67
C ILE A 149 -2.21 -3.55 -3.80
N ALA A 150 -1.81 -4.25 -2.74
CA ALA A 150 -1.64 -5.71 -2.76
C ALA A 150 -2.96 -6.42 -3.10
N ARG A 151 -4.09 -5.95 -2.53
CA ARG A 151 -5.44 -6.46 -2.85
C ARG A 151 -5.86 -6.16 -4.28
N ALA A 152 -5.59 -4.95 -4.78
CA ALA A 152 -5.88 -4.59 -6.16
C ALA A 152 -5.08 -5.45 -7.17
N ALA A 153 -3.82 -5.76 -6.86
CA ALA A 153 -3.00 -6.68 -7.66
C ALA A 153 -3.49 -8.13 -7.57
N GLY A 154 -4.08 -8.53 -6.45
CA GLY A 154 -4.68 -9.85 -6.24
C GLY A 154 -5.95 -10.08 -7.06
N SER A 155 -6.84 -9.08 -7.16
CA SER A 155 -8.10 -9.23 -7.91
C SER A 155 -7.90 -9.31 -9.43
N THR A 156 -6.78 -8.80 -9.95
CA THR A 156 -6.41 -8.96 -11.37
C THR A 156 -5.76 -10.32 -11.66
N ARG A 157 -5.40 -11.09 -10.62
CA ARG A 157 -5.00 -12.50 -10.74
C ARG A 157 -6.24 -13.37 -10.92
N GLY A 158 -6.92 -13.22 -12.07
CA GLY A 158 -7.63 -14.36 -12.62
C GLY A 158 -6.61 -15.49 -12.73
N LEU A 159 -6.67 -16.44 -11.80
CA LEU A 159 -5.88 -17.66 -11.87
C LEU A 159 -6.16 -18.29 -13.23
N SER A 160 -5.11 -18.81 -13.87
CA SER A 160 -5.16 -19.44 -15.19
C SER A 160 -6.50 -20.12 -15.45
N SER A 161 -7.10 -19.87 -16.62
CA SER A 161 -8.36 -20.48 -17.11
C SER A 161 -8.46 -22.00 -16.93
N ARG A 162 -7.33 -22.65 -16.64
CA ARG A 162 -7.17 -24.05 -16.28
C ARG A 162 -7.85 -24.49 -14.96
N TYR A 163 -8.21 -23.57 -14.06
CA TYR A 163 -8.84 -23.91 -12.76
C TYR A 163 -10.11 -23.10 -12.43
N ASP A 164 -10.76 -22.49 -13.42
CA ASP A 164 -12.09 -21.91 -13.17
C ASP A 164 -13.10 -23.02 -12.84
N ALA A 165 -13.80 -22.86 -11.71
CA ALA A 165 -14.94 -23.69 -11.38
C ALA A 165 -16.02 -23.58 -12.49
N PRO A 166 -16.75 -24.67 -12.82
CA PRO A 166 -17.69 -24.69 -13.94
C PRO A 166 -18.78 -23.62 -13.89
N ALA A 167 -19.14 -23.14 -12.69
CA ALA A 167 -20.10 -22.06 -12.50
C ALA A 167 -19.56 -20.70 -12.97
N VAL A 168 -18.29 -20.40 -12.72
CA VAL A 168 -17.64 -19.14 -13.12
C VAL A 168 -17.40 -19.09 -14.63
N ARG A 169 -17.18 -20.25 -15.26
CA ARG A 169 -17.13 -20.38 -16.73
C ARG A 169 -18.49 -20.06 -17.37
N ARG A 170 -19.59 -20.51 -16.76
CA ARG A 170 -20.96 -20.24 -17.25
C ARG A 170 -21.32 -18.76 -17.17
N GLU A 171 -20.96 -18.07 -16.07
CA GLU A 171 -21.17 -16.63 -15.95
C GLU A 171 -20.35 -15.82 -16.96
N ARG A 172 -19.10 -16.24 -17.25
CA ARG A 172 -18.26 -15.58 -18.25
C ARG A 172 -18.75 -15.80 -19.68
N ALA A 173 -19.20 -17.01 -20.01
CA ALA A 173 -19.81 -17.30 -21.31
C ALA A 173 -21.11 -16.51 -21.52
N GLY A 174 -21.98 -16.45 -20.51
CA GLY A 174 -23.21 -15.65 -20.56
C GLY A 174 -22.98 -14.15 -20.69
N ASN A 175 -21.93 -13.62 -20.04
CA ASN A 175 -21.56 -12.20 -20.18
C ASN A 175 -20.91 -11.88 -21.53
N ALA A 176 -20.22 -12.83 -22.16
CA ALA A 176 -19.62 -12.66 -23.48
C ALA A 176 -20.66 -12.68 -24.60
N THR A 177 -21.68 -13.56 -24.52
CA THR A 177 -22.80 -13.57 -25.48
C THR A 177 -23.67 -12.33 -25.33
N ALA A 178 -23.98 -11.92 -24.10
CA ALA A 178 -24.76 -10.72 -23.84
C ALA A 178 -24.03 -9.42 -24.28
N ALA A 179 -22.68 -9.43 -24.30
CA ALA A 179 -21.88 -8.32 -24.82
C ALA A 179 -21.77 -8.35 -26.35
N GLY A 180 -21.71 -9.55 -26.96
CA GLY A 180 -21.71 -9.74 -28.41
C GLY A 180 -23.03 -9.34 -29.08
N GLU A 181 -24.16 -9.58 -28.43
CA GLU A 181 -25.49 -9.18 -28.93
C GLU A 181 -25.71 -7.65 -28.94
N ARG A 182 -24.94 -6.89 -28.15
CA ARG A 182 -25.00 -5.42 -28.12
C ARG A 182 -24.06 -4.74 -29.11
N SER A 183 -23.15 -5.48 -29.74
CA SER A 183 -22.25 -4.98 -30.79
C SER A 183 -22.54 -5.71 -32.10
N GLY A 184 -23.70 -5.42 -32.70
CA GLY A 184 -23.97 -5.73 -34.10
C GLY A 184 -23.06 -4.89 -35.01
N SER A 185 -21.95 -5.48 -35.45
CA SER A 185 -21.19 -5.00 -36.60
C SER A 185 -20.91 -6.21 -37.51
N PRO A 186 -21.54 -6.29 -38.70
CA PRO A 186 -21.37 -7.43 -39.59
C PRO A 186 -20.05 -7.28 -40.34
N GLY A 187 -19.03 -8.08 -40.00
CA GLY A 187 -17.77 -7.97 -40.74
C GLY A 187 -16.59 -8.85 -40.37
N ASP A 188 -16.66 -9.74 -39.38
CA ASP A 188 -15.51 -10.62 -39.07
C ASP A 188 -15.93 -11.94 -38.40
N THR A 189 -16.54 -12.84 -39.18
CA THR A 189 -17.14 -14.10 -38.70
C THR A 189 -16.32 -15.35 -39.00
N GLY A 190 -15.09 -15.22 -39.50
CA GLY A 190 -14.26 -16.37 -39.90
C GLY A 190 -13.71 -17.18 -38.72
N ASP A 191 -12.86 -16.57 -37.89
CA ASP A 191 -12.07 -17.31 -36.90
C ASP A 191 -12.78 -17.49 -35.53
N VAL A 192 -13.78 -16.65 -35.24
CA VAL A 192 -14.57 -16.73 -34.00
C VAL A 192 -15.67 -17.78 -34.09
N SER A 193 -16.16 -18.08 -35.30
CA SER A 193 -17.30 -18.99 -35.51
C SER A 193 -16.93 -20.46 -35.29
N GLU A 194 -15.74 -20.90 -35.70
CA GLU A 194 -15.33 -22.30 -35.54
C GLU A 194 -15.14 -22.68 -34.07
N ARG A 195 -14.42 -21.87 -33.28
CA ARG A 195 -14.25 -22.13 -31.85
C ARG A 195 -15.56 -22.01 -31.07
N ALA A 196 -16.43 -21.06 -31.44
CA ALA A 196 -17.74 -20.91 -30.83
C ALA A 196 -18.67 -22.09 -31.14
N LEU A 197 -18.56 -22.69 -32.33
CA LEU A 197 -19.30 -23.88 -32.73
C LEU A 197 -18.85 -25.12 -31.93
N TRP A 198 -17.53 -25.34 -31.81
CA TRP A 198 -16.99 -26.43 -31.01
C TRP A 198 -17.31 -26.29 -29.51
N ASP A 199 -17.28 -25.07 -28.97
CA ASP A 199 -17.69 -24.78 -27.59
C ASP A 199 -19.21 -25.01 -27.37
N ALA A 200 -20.05 -24.74 -28.37
CA ALA A 200 -21.48 -25.03 -28.31
C ALA A 200 -21.76 -26.55 -28.25
N LEU A 201 -21.03 -27.33 -29.06
CA LEU A 201 -21.06 -28.79 -29.03
C LEU A 201 -20.63 -29.36 -27.67
N ASP A 202 -19.51 -28.89 -27.11
CA ASP A 202 -19.03 -29.30 -25.78
C ASP A 202 -19.99 -28.87 -24.65
N ALA A 203 -20.72 -27.77 -24.85
CA ALA A 203 -21.77 -27.32 -23.92
C ALA A 203 -23.09 -28.10 -24.06
N GLY A 204 -23.16 -29.08 -24.96
CA GLY A 204 -24.39 -29.85 -25.24
C GLY A 204 -25.49 -29.01 -25.89
N ARG A 205 -25.17 -27.84 -26.45
CA ARG A 205 -26.09 -27.03 -27.23
C ARG A 205 -25.99 -27.47 -28.68
N ASP A 206 -27.00 -28.23 -29.11
CA ASP A 206 -27.13 -28.69 -30.48
C ASP A 206 -27.57 -27.54 -31.40
N PRO A 207 -26.73 -27.10 -32.35
CA PRO A 207 -27.09 -26.06 -33.32
C PRO A 207 -28.12 -26.53 -34.36
N THR A 208 -28.53 -27.81 -34.33
CA THR A 208 -29.64 -28.34 -35.14
C THR A 208 -30.96 -28.36 -34.38
N ALA A 209 -30.96 -28.03 -33.09
CA ALA A 209 -32.20 -27.82 -32.35
C ALA A 209 -32.84 -26.51 -32.82
N PRO A 210 -34.13 -26.52 -33.22
CA PRO A 210 -34.81 -25.28 -33.57
C PRO A 210 -34.83 -24.37 -32.35
N ASP A 211 -34.47 -23.09 -32.55
CA ASP A 211 -34.65 -22.07 -31.52
C ASP A 211 -36.11 -22.11 -31.07
N ALA A 212 -36.36 -22.39 -29.78
CA ALA A 212 -37.72 -22.47 -29.20
C ALA A 212 -38.42 -21.11 -29.11
N THR A 213 -38.05 -20.16 -29.97
CA THR A 213 -38.57 -18.79 -30.08
C THR A 213 -38.63 -18.37 -31.55
N GLY A 214 -39.30 -19.17 -32.38
CA GLY A 214 -39.89 -18.69 -33.63
C GLY A 214 -41.37 -18.36 -33.37
N PRO A 215 -41.89 -17.18 -33.73
CA PRO A 215 -43.29 -16.85 -33.52
C PRO A 215 -44.19 -17.78 -34.34
N ASP A 216 -45.16 -18.40 -33.68
CA ASP A 216 -46.24 -19.15 -34.32
C ASP A 216 -46.93 -18.26 -35.36
N HIS A 217 -46.76 -18.59 -36.63
CA HIS A 217 -47.56 -18.06 -37.72
C HIS A 217 -48.70 -19.04 -37.99
N THR A 218 -49.84 -18.81 -37.33
CA THR A 218 -51.16 -19.31 -37.74
C THR A 218 -52.05 -18.14 -38.10
#